data_AF-A0A850GFW1-F1
#
_entry.id   AF-A0A850GFW1-F1
#
_cell.length_a   1.000
_cell.length_b   1.000
_cell.length_c   1.000
_cell.angle_alpha   90.00
_cell.angle_beta   90.00
_cell.angle_gamma   90.00
#
_symmetry.space_group_name_H-M   'P 1'
#
loop_
_entity.id
_entity.type
_entity.pdbx_description
1 polymer ?
#
loop_
_entity_poly.entity_id
_entity_poly.type
_entity_poly.pdbx_seq_one_letter_code
_entity_poly.pdbx_strand_id
1 'polypeptide(L)'
;MTHIDERAHTREVNTRHLLILGLGFGLGFVLPGTISCVVPTPDHCANGFGGDGSVGDEGCRAKHGWEVGYCTDGTCSGELEVLSDGCTETAPPLDCWLCEGRDGGECEEVAETSGETTSGTEETTDGMETTDGMETSGTETTGGECEESADCGGATPLCEAGSCVGCGEGESVSCSSEYPETPACEEGSGECVVCTEEDVSACTAEAPVCDGGVCVACTEHSQCASGACELDSGECFEGEAVYVDGDNGGCSDSSWGTEDVPFCTIGAAVEDVGEYGVIVLHEMTDGGYEESFEFAGGSVSVAIVGAVGEEPVWENEGVFPSLRVSLGAKVFVDGVKFLDSSSSAISISNAGSSVYATHIWAAKSDDVPIVVENGYLYVRDSFVSGGEGTLDAVSVGLATFDILYSTIGAGFGGSANGISCGSGGDGSSVKKTFIVNLGAAPEIDCEGASMEEVFLEADASEPFGEDSNWFTDFTNGDLHLTANAPAELATFATWAEGDPKTDIDGEPRNAVVGEAGYVGADVPN
;
A
#
# COMPACT_ATOMS: atom_id res chain seq x y z
N MET A 1 -6.34 -17.61 -55.59
CA MET A 1 -6.10 -18.97 -55.08
C MET A 1 -4.79 -18.92 -54.33
N THR A 2 -4.87 -18.42 -53.10
CA THR A 2 -3.74 -18.21 -52.19
C THR A 2 -3.85 -19.25 -51.10
N HIS A 3 -2.78 -20.05 -50.97
CA HIS A 3 -2.60 -21.07 -49.95
C HIS A 3 -2.37 -20.39 -48.60
N ILE A 4 -3.16 -20.76 -47.59
CA ILE A 4 -2.92 -20.41 -46.19
C ILE A 4 -2.13 -21.57 -45.57
N ASP A 5 -1.08 -21.22 -44.84
CA ASP A 5 -0.11 -22.07 -44.18
C ASP A 5 -0.53 -22.18 -42.69
N GLU A 6 -1.04 -23.34 -42.28
CA GLU A 6 -1.32 -23.67 -40.87
C GLU A 6 -0.04 -24.21 -40.22
N ARG A 7 0.58 -23.42 -39.35
CA ARG A 7 1.57 -23.92 -38.39
C ARG A 7 0.89 -24.15 -37.04
N ALA A 8 0.62 -25.42 -36.75
CA ALA A 8 0.28 -25.89 -35.41
C ALA A 8 1.52 -25.80 -34.50
N HIS A 9 1.45 -24.98 -33.45
CA HIS A 9 2.35 -25.06 -32.30
C HIS A 9 1.77 -26.06 -31.30
N THR A 10 2.29 -27.29 -31.31
CA THR A 10 2.11 -28.22 -30.18
C THR A 10 3.09 -27.82 -29.07
N ARG A 11 2.60 -27.19 -28.00
CA ARG A 11 3.33 -27.08 -26.73
C ARG A 11 3.20 -28.42 -25.98
N GLU A 12 4.32 -29.02 -25.62
CA GLU A 12 4.38 -30.12 -24.66
C GLU A 12 3.92 -29.59 -23.30
N VAL A 13 2.71 -29.97 -22.88
CA VAL A 13 2.25 -29.79 -21.50
C VAL A 13 3.11 -30.69 -20.63
N ASN A 14 4.07 -30.10 -19.93
CA ASN A 14 4.91 -30.81 -18.97
C ASN A 14 4.09 -30.97 -17.68
N THR A 15 3.19 -31.95 -17.68
CA THR A 15 2.33 -32.28 -16.53
C THR A 15 3.23 -32.76 -15.38
N ARG A 16 3.64 -31.85 -14.50
CA ARG A 16 4.18 -32.22 -13.19
C ARG A 16 3.00 -32.70 -12.36
N HIS A 17 2.80 -34.00 -12.32
CA HIS A 17 1.88 -34.62 -11.36
C HIS A 17 2.39 -34.33 -9.93
N LEU A 18 1.80 -33.33 -9.28
CA LEU A 18 1.92 -33.12 -7.84
C LEU A 18 1.11 -34.24 -7.16
N LEU A 19 1.83 -35.27 -6.74
CA LEU A 19 1.26 -36.44 -6.08
C LEU A 19 1.12 -36.10 -4.59
N ILE A 20 -0.04 -35.57 -4.18
CA ILE A 20 -0.38 -35.35 -2.78
C ILE A 20 -0.56 -36.73 -2.11
N LEU A 21 0.52 -37.22 -1.48
CA LEU A 21 0.48 -38.41 -0.64
C LEU A 21 -0.04 -38.05 0.75
N GLY A 22 -1.36 -38.15 0.91
CA GLY A 22 -1.98 -38.31 2.22
C GLY A 22 -1.61 -39.67 2.81
N LEU A 23 -0.86 -39.66 3.94
CA LEU A 23 -0.83 -40.60 5.06
C LEU A 23 0.60 -40.83 5.59
N GLY A 24 0.85 -40.37 6.82
CA GLY A 24 2.08 -40.73 7.52
C GLY A 24 2.23 -40.06 8.88
N PHE A 25 1.39 -40.45 9.84
CA PHE A 25 1.61 -40.17 11.27
C PHE A 25 2.99 -40.72 11.70
N GLY A 26 3.98 -39.84 11.77
CA GLY A 26 5.33 -40.15 12.24
C GLY A 26 5.68 -39.22 13.39
N LEU A 27 5.71 -39.77 14.61
CA LEU A 27 6.33 -39.17 15.79
C LEU A 27 7.80 -38.85 15.50
N GLY A 28 8.05 -37.67 14.95
CA GLY A 28 9.37 -37.08 14.77
C GLY A 28 9.66 -36.15 15.95
N PHE A 29 10.50 -36.60 16.87
CA PHE A 29 11.14 -35.74 17.86
C PHE A 29 12.04 -34.74 17.10
N VAL A 30 11.56 -33.52 16.90
CA VAL A 30 12.37 -32.41 16.40
C VAL A 30 13.18 -31.89 17.58
N LEU A 31 14.49 -32.12 17.55
CA LEU A 31 15.42 -31.35 18.36
C LEU A 31 15.40 -29.92 17.82
N PRO A 32 15.19 -28.88 18.66
CA PRO A 32 15.26 -27.51 18.20
C PRO A 32 16.68 -27.25 17.70
N GLY A 33 16.82 -27.05 16.39
CA GLY A 33 17.96 -26.34 15.85
C GLY A 33 17.93 -24.98 16.49
N THR A 34 18.96 -24.66 17.28
CA THR A 34 19.20 -23.32 17.79
C THR A 34 19.46 -22.41 16.59
N ILE A 35 18.40 -21.90 15.98
CA ILE A 35 18.47 -20.66 15.21
C ILE A 35 18.87 -19.65 16.27
N SER A 36 20.13 -19.24 16.24
CA SER A 36 20.62 -18.17 17.08
C SER A 36 19.77 -16.95 16.71
N CYS A 37 18.81 -16.59 17.56
CA CYS A 37 18.28 -15.23 17.54
C CYS A 37 19.52 -14.34 17.57
N VAL A 38 19.73 -13.55 16.53
CA VAL A 38 20.72 -12.48 16.55
C VAL A 38 20.15 -11.50 17.56
N VAL A 39 20.50 -11.70 18.83
CA VAL A 39 20.17 -10.73 19.87
C VAL A 39 20.98 -9.49 19.48
N PRO A 40 20.34 -8.35 19.22
CA PRO A 40 21.05 -7.11 18.94
C PRO A 40 22.07 -6.90 20.03
N THR A 41 23.34 -6.68 19.67
CA THR A 41 24.37 -6.38 20.66
C THR A 41 23.93 -5.11 21.39
N PRO A 42 23.62 -5.16 22.70
CA PRO A 42 23.09 -4.00 23.42
C PRO A 42 24.06 -2.82 23.43
N ASP A 43 25.34 -3.10 23.20
CA ASP A 43 26.41 -2.12 23.16
C ASP A 43 26.68 -1.61 21.73
N HIS A 44 25.86 -1.93 20.72
CA HIS A 44 26.02 -1.40 19.37
C HIS A 44 25.58 0.06 19.29
N CYS A 45 26.26 0.89 18.50
CA CYS A 45 25.91 2.30 18.31
C CYS A 45 24.46 2.53 17.85
N ALA A 46 23.88 1.60 17.08
CA ALA A 46 22.47 1.63 16.69
C ALA A 46 21.48 1.44 17.87
N ASN A 47 21.89 0.71 18.91
CA ASN A 47 21.03 0.37 20.06
C ASN A 47 21.25 1.29 21.27
N GLY A 48 22.18 2.24 21.15
CA GLY A 48 22.53 3.22 22.17
C GLY A 48 23.53 2.73 23.22
N PHE A 49 24.34 3.66 23.73
CA PHE A 49 25.40 3.33 24.68
C PHE A 49 24.94 3.39 26.13
N GLY A 50 24.50 2.26 26.69
CA GLY A 50 24.42 2.08 28.14
C GLY A 50 23.50 3.06 28.89
N GLY A 51 22.48 3.60 28.22
CA GLY A 51 21.36 4.32 28.84
C GLY A 51 21.45 5.86 28.87
N ASP A 52 22.39 6.48 28.16
CA ASP A 52 22.39 7.95 27.99
C ASP A 52 21.50 8.45 26.84
N GLY A 53 20.92 7.52 26.06
CA GLY A 53 20.00 7.80 24.96
C GLY A 53 20.66 8.24 23.66
N SER A 54 22.00 8.33 23.62
CA SER A 54 22.72 8.66 22.38
C SER A 54 22.84 7.42 21.48
N VAL A 55 22.40 7.55 20.23
CA VAL A 55 22.43 6.50 19.20
C VAL A 55 23.17 6.99 17.95
N GLY A 56 23.57 6.07 17.08
CA GLY A 56 24.25 6.37 15.83
C GLY A 56 25.57 7.12 15.99
N ASP A 57 25.85 8.03 15.06
CA ASP A 57 27.05 8.87 15.03
C ASP A 57 27.22 9.72 16.30
N GLU A 58 26.12 10.27 16.85
CA GLU A 58 26.17 11.06 18.07
C GLU A 58 26.66 10.21 19.25
N GLY A 59 26.15 8.97 19.36
CA GLY A 59 26.63 8.02 20.35
C GLY A 59 28.12 7.71 20.17
N CYS A 60 28.57 7.47 18.94
CA CYS A 60 29.98 7.17 18.67
C CYS A 60 30.90 8.33 19.05
N ARG A 61 30.49 9.56 18.71
CA ARG A 61 31.22 10.79 19.09
C ARG A 61 31.21 11.02 20.60
N ALA A 62 30.10 10.76 21.28
CA ALA A 62 29.99 10.90 22.73
C ALA A 62 30.91 9.91 23.46
N LYS A 63 30.99 8.66 22.96
CA LYS A 63 31.74 7.58 23.60
C LYS A 63 33.24 7.61 23.29
N HIS A 64 33.62 7.84 22.04
CA HIS A 64 35.00 7.69 21.55
C HIS A 64 35.63 9.01 21.08
N GLY A 65 34.84 10.08 20.94
CA GLY A 65 35.28 11.37 20.42
C GLY A 65 35.12 11.48 18.90
N TRP A 66 35.46 12.66 18.36
CA TRP A 66 35.28 12.99 16.95
C TRP A 66 36.13 12.17 15.97
N GLU A 67 37.20 11.55 16.45
CA GLU A 67 38.07 10.70 15.61
C GLU A 67 37.43 9.35 15.30
N VAL A 68 36.46 8.87 16.09
CA VAL A 68 35.73 7.60 15.89
C VAL A 68 34.23 7.89 15.91
N GLY A 69 33.78 8.72 14.98
CA GLY A 69 32.49 9.40 15.05
C GLY A 69 31.35 8.81 14.22
N TYR A 70 31.56 7.69 13.53
CA TYR A 70 30.59 7.12 12.60
C TYR A 70 30.10 5.75 13.04
N CYS A 71 28.79 5.51 12.97
CA CYS A 71 28.15 4.24 13.29
C CYS A 71 27.94 3.40 12.02
N THR A 72 28.27 2.10 12.06
CA THR A 72 28.07 1.16 10.95
C THR A 72 27.46 -0.15 11.47
N ASP A 73 26.70 -0.85 10.62
CA ASP A 73 26.10 -2.16 10.90
C ASP A 73 27.12 -3.32 10.84
N GLY A 74 28.36 -3.03 10.43
CA GLY A 74 29.45 -3.99 10.32
C GLY A 74 29.47 -4.80 9.02
N THR A 75 28.54 -4.58 8.09
CA THR A 75 28.53 -5.29 6.79
C THR A 75 29.74 -4.91 5.91
N CYS A 76 30.28 -3.70 6.11
CA CYS A 76 31.46 -3.16 5.41
C CYS A 76 32.82 -3.48 6.07
N SER A 77 32.91 -4.46 6.98
CA SER A 77 34.13 -4.73 7.77
C SER A 77 35.40 -5.14 6.98
N GLY A 78 35.32 -5.22 5.65
CA GLY A 78 36.44 -5.60 4.77
C GLY A 78 37.48 -4.48 4.58
N GLU A 79 37.08 -3.21 4.70
CA GLU A 79 37.95 -2.05 4.44
C GLU A 79 38.08 -1.09 5.63
N LEU A 80 37.21 -1.21 6.64
CA LEU A 80 37.17 -0.32 7.80
C LEU A 80 37.61 -1.04 9.08
N GLU A 81 38.41 -0.36 9.90
CA GLU A 81 38.63 -0.77 11.29
C GLU A 81 37.37 -0.39 12.08
N VAL A 82 36.48 -1.37 12.28
CA VAL A 82 35.23 -1.22 13.06
C VAL A 82 35.46 -1.72 14.48
N LEU A 83 35.16 -0.89 15.48
CA LEU A 83 35.20 -1.27 16.88
C LEU A 83 34.11 -2.30 17.19
N SER A 84 34.24 -3.02 18.31
CA SER A 84 33.27 -4.05 18.71
C SER A 84 31.84 -3.52 18.96
N ASP A 85 31.68 -2.20 18.98
CA ASP A 85 30.43 -1.50 19.22
C ASP A 85 29.86 -0.78 17.98
N GLY A 86 30.40 -1.07 16.79
CA GLY A 86 29.90 -0.53 15.53
C GLY A 86 30.46 0.85 15.17
N CYS A 87 31.31 1.46 16.00
CA CYS A 87 31.92 2.76 15.69
C CYS A 87 33.18 2.63 14.85
N THR A 88 33.41 3.56 13.93
CA THR A 88 34.62 3.63 13.09
C THR A 88 35.13 5.06 12.87
N GLU A 89 36.39 5.19 12.47
CA GLU A 89 37.08 6.48 12.25
C GLU A 89 36.74 7.13 10.90
N THR A 90 36.47 6.30 9.89
CA THR A 90 36.22 6.76 8.52
C THR A 90 34.75 6.58 8.22
N ALA A 91 34.12 7.60 7.62
CA ALA A 91 32.74 7.52 7.18
C ALA A 91 32.58 6.27 6.28
N PRO A 92 31.73 5.31 6.68
CA PRO A 92 31.47 4.13 5.87
C PRO A 92 30.76 4.52 4.57
N PRO A 93 30.82 3.67 3.53
CA PRO A 93 29.92 3.76 2.38
C PRO A 93 28.45 3.88 2.82
N LEU A 94 27.64 4.57 2.01
CA LEU A 94 26.22 4.84 2.32
C LEU A 94 25.44 3.56 2.61
N ASP A 95 25.71 2.46 1.92
CA ASP A 95 25.03 1.17 2.08
C ASP A 95 25.29 0.47 3.43
N CYS A 96 26.18 1.01 4.27
CA CYS A 96 26.48 0.46 5.60
C CYS A 96 26.68 1.54 6.67
N TRP A 97 26.30 2.78 6.37
CA TRP A 97 26.31 3.90 7.31
C TRP A 97 24.98 4.00 8.03
N LEU A 98 25.02 4.07 9.36
CA LEU A 98 23.86 4.34 10.20
C LEU A 98 23.90 5.79 10.72
N CYS A 99 23.51 6.77 9.91
CA CYS A 99 23.56 8.17 10.33
C CYS A 99 22.52 8.42 11.43
N GLU A 100 22.99 8.81 12.62
CA GLU A 100 22.14 9.06 13.79
C GLU A 100 21.19 7.89 14.15
N GLY A 101 21.55 6.65 13.76
CA GLY A 101 20.75 5.45 14.02
C GLY A 101 19.68 5.15 12.97
N ARG A 102 19.68 5.87 11.84
CA ARG A 102 18.85 5.62 10.66
C ARG A 102 19.62 4.86 9.59
N ASP A 103 18.92 4.12 8.73
CA ASP A 103 19.55 3.39 7.64
C ASP A 103 20.11 4.35 6.57
N GLY A 104 21.14 3.90 5.86
CA GLY A 104 21.94 4.71 4.94
C GLY A 104 21.16 5.43 3.82
N GLY A 105 20.03 4.88 3.40
CA GLY A 105 19.14 5.50 2.40
C GLY A 105 18.46 6.77 2.90
N GLU A 106 18.22 6.91 4.20
CA GLU A 106 17.60 8.10 4.80
C GLU A 106 18.61 9.24 5.03
N CYS A 107 19.88 9.02 4.70
CA CYS A 107 20.98 9.92 5.03
C CYS A 107 21.35 10.90 3.91
N GLU A 108 20.79 10.72 2.70
CA GLU A 108 21.12 11.53 1.52
C GLU A 108 20.73 13.01 1.68
N GLU A 109 19.72 13.31 2.51
CA GLU A 109 19.25 14.69 2.72
C GLU A 109 20.15 15.52 3.67
N VAL A 110 20.94 14.86 4.53
CA VAL A 110 21.71 15.55 5.60
C VAL A 110 23.10 16.00 5.12
N ALA A 111 23.61 15.41 4.03
CA ALA A 111 24.97 15.64 3.54
C ALA A 111 25.21 17.00 2.85
N GLU A 112 24.16 17.69 2.39
CA GLU A 112 24.30 18.90 1.55
C GLU A 112 24.16 20.24 2.32
N THR A 113 23.82 20.23 3.61
CA THR A 113 23.51 21.48 4.34
C THR A 113 24.60 21.88 5.34
N SER A 114 25.81 22.18 4.85
CA SER A 114 26.80 22.92 5.65
C SER A 114 27.54 23.98 4.83
N GLY A 115 26.91 25.14 4.64
CA GLY A 115 27.55 26.30 4.01
C GLY A 115 26.77 27.61 4.14
N GLU A 116 27.36 28.56 4.87
CA GLU A 116 27.06 30.01 4.86
C GLU A 116 25.79 30.54 5.57
N THR A 117 25.94 30.81 6.87
CA THR A 117 25.20 31.86 7.59
C THR A 117 25.52 33.25 7.03
N THR A 118 24.53 33.92 6.42
CA THR A 118 24.56 35.38 6.23
C THR A 118 23.39 36.04 6.98
N SER A 119 23.77 36.98 7.83
CA SER A 119 22.92 37.78 8.72
C SER A 119 22.32 38.97 7.97
N GLY A 120 21.05 39.31 8.23
CA GLY A 120 20.61 40.70 8.11
C GLY A 120 19.18 40.97 7.64
N THR A 121 18.41 41.52 8.59
CA THR A 121 17.57 42.73 8.45
C THR A 121 16.07 42.53 8.22
N GLU A 122 15.33 42.78 9.30
CA GLU A 122 13.93 43.19 9.31
C GLU A 122 13.74 44.51 8.54
N GLU A 123 12.77 44.59 7.63
CA GLU A 123 11.99 45.81 7.42
C GLU A 123 10.52 45.50 7.15
N THR A 124 9.68 46.14 7.96
CA THR A 124 8.24 46.34 7.79
C THR A 124 7.94 47.21 6.59
N THR A 125 6.91 46.92 5.78
CA THR A 125 6.18 47.97 5.07
C THR A 125 4.72 47.59 4.77
N ASP A 126 3.81 48.33 5.39
CA ASP A 126 2.42 48.54 4.99
C ASP A 126 2.34 49.16 3.58
N GLY A 127 1.40 48.71 2.75
CA GLY A 127 1.23 49.29 1.42
C GLY A 127 0.01 48.75 0.65
N MET A 128 -1.18 49.09 1.14
CA MET A 128 -2.46 48.93 0.45
C MET A 128 -2.51 49.77 -0.84
N GLU A 129 -2.62 49.14 -2.01
CA GLU A 129 -3.21 49.75 -3.20
C GLU A 129 -4.04 48.72 -3.99
N THR A 130 -5.34 49.00 -4.06
CA THR A 130 -6.31 48.42 -5.00
C THR A 130 -6.01 48.94 -6.41
N THR A 131 -5.78 48.04 -7.37
CA THR A 131 -5.72 48.39 -8.80
C THR A 131 -6.80 47.66 -9.58
N ASP A 132 -7.57 48.46 -10.31
CA ASP A 132 -8.66 48.09 -11.20
C ASP A 132 -8.22 47.14 -12.32
N GLY A 133 -9.12 46.20 -12.63
CA GLY A 133 -8.97 45.20 -13.68
C GLY A 133 -8.69 45.79 -15.06
N MET A 134 -7.67 45.22 -15.70
CA MET A 134 -7.35 45.42 -17.10
C MET A 134 -7.29 44.04 -17.75
N GLU A 135 -8.30 43.72 -18.57
CA GLU A 135 -8.33 42.48 -19.36
C GLU A 135 -7.07 42.40 -20.22
N THR A 136 -6.22 41.42 -19.90
CA THR A 136 -4.98 41.15 -20.61
C THR A 136 -5.35 40.34 -21.84
N SER A 137 -5.49 41.04 -22.97
CA SER A 137 -5.63 40.45 -24.29
C SER A 137 -4.44 39.50 -24.50
N GLY A 138 -4.71 38.20 -24.61
CA GLY A 138 -3.70 37.15 -24.84
C GLY A 138 -2.85 37.50 -26.06
N THR A 139 -1.64 37.99 -25.81
CA THR A 139 -0.59 38.05 -26.80
C THR A 139 -0.16 36.61 -27.07
N GLU A 140 -0.52 36.10 -28.24
CA GLU A 140 0.13 34.93 -28.84
C GLU A 140 1.64 35.14 -28.73
N THR A 141 2.27 34.42 -27.81
CA THR A 141 3.72 34.38 -27.68
C THR A 141 4.23 33.60 -28.87
N THR A 142 4.45 34.30 -30.00
CA THR A 142 5.35 33.80 -31.03
C THR A 142 6.67 33.47 -30.34
N GLY A 143 7.01 32.18 -30.26
CA GLY A 143 8.20 31.68 -29.55
C GLY A 143 9.46 32.43 -29.97
N GLY A 144 10.42 32.52 -29.05
CA GLY A 144 11.72 33.14 -29.33
C GLY A 144 12.40 32.53 -30.55
N GLU A 145 13.22 33.33 -31.26
CA GLU A 145 14.14 32.78 -32.25
C GLU A 145 15.17 31.88 -31.54
N CYS A 146 15.50 30.73 -32.13
CA CYS A 146 16.45 29.76 -31.57
C CYS A 146 17.37 29.22 -32.68
N GLU A 147 18.55 28.73 -32.30
CA GLU A 147 19.41 27.95 -33.19
C GLU A 147 19.37 26.45 -32.84
N GLU A 148 19.19 26.11 -31.56
CA GLU A 148 19.01 24.75 -31.05
C GLU A 148 17.98 24.70 -29.91
N SER A 149 17.47 23.50 -29.57
CA SER A 149 16.44 23.34 -28.52
C SER A 149 16.91 23.85 -27.15
N ALA A 150 18.22 23.82 -26.86
CA ALA A 150 18.78 24.38 -25.64
C ALA A 150 18.62 25.92 -25.50
N ASP A 151 18.32 26.64 -26.59
CA ASP A 151 17.98 28.07 -26.55
C ASP A 151 16.53 28.33 -26.11
N CYS A 152 15.72 27.27 -26.08
CA CYS A 152 14.30 27.29 -25.78
C CYS A 152 14.03 26.84 -24.32
N GLY A 153 12.81 27.05 -23.83
CA GLY A 153 12.47 26.70 -22.44
C GLY A 153 10.99 26.88 -22.10
N GLY A 154 10.58 26.33 -20.94
CA GLY A 154 9.17 26.28 -20.51
C GLY A 154 8.29 25.54 -21.53
N ALA A 155 7.08 26.06 -21.76
CA ALA A 155 6.08 25.52 -22.68
C ALA A 155 6.48 25.42 -24.17
N THR A 156 7.64 25.97 -24.56
CA THR A 156 8.17 25.83 -25.92
C THR A 156 9.61 25.34 -25.85
N PRO A 157 9.88 24.06 -25.55
CA PRO A 157 11.22 23.56 -25.32
C PRO A 157 11.95 23.17 -26.62
N LEU A 158 11.25 23.00 -27.75
CA LEU A 158 11.87 22.49 -28.98
C LEU A 158 12.19 23.62 -29.95
N CYS A 159 13.35 23.58 -30.61
CA CYS A 159 13.68 24.52 -31.67
C CYS A 159 13.37 23.94 -33.06
N GLU A 160 12.30 24.42 -33.69
CA GLU A 160 11.93 24.00 -35.05
C GLU A 160 12.03 25.16 -36.05
N ALA A 161 12.81 24.96 -37.11
CA ALA A 161 13.01 25.94 -38.17
C ALA A 161 13.41 27.35 -37.67
N GLY A 162 14.10 27.41 -36.53
CA GLY A 162 14.58 28.64 -35.90
C GLY A 162 13.55 29.34 -35.00
N SER A 163 12.47 28.67 -34.62
CA SER A 163 11.48 29.16 -33.66
C SER A 163 11.25 28.14 -32.55
N CYS A 164 11.15 28.60 -31.30
CA CYS A 164 10.77 27.73 -30.19
C CYS A 164 9.30 27.35 -30.31
N VAL A 165 9.01 26.05 -30.24
CA VAL A 165 7.67 25.47 -30.34
C VAL A 165 7.40 24.52 -29.17
N GLY A 166 6.13 24.32 -28.86
CA GLY A 166 5.73 23.29 -27.88
C GLY A 166 6.03 21.90 -28.39
N CYS A 167 6.22 20.93 -27.50
CA CYS A 167 6.58 19.58 -27.90
C CYS A 167 5.55 18.90 -28.83
N GLY A 168 4.26 19.23 -28.69
CA GLY A 168 3.18 18.72 -29.54
C GLY A 168 3.07 19.44 -30.90
N GLU A 169 3.81 20.53 -31.10
CA GLU A 169 3.80 21.31 -32.34
C GLU A 169 4.98 20.95 -33.26
N GLY A 170 6.00 20.27 -32.73
CA GLY A 170 7.20 19.87 -33.46
C GLY A 170 6.92 18.79 -34.53
N GLU A 171 7.19 19.08 -35.81
CA GLU A 171 7.05 18.08 -36.88
C GLU A 171 8.32 17.22 -37.08
N SER A 172 9.50 17.81 -36.83
CA SER A 172 10.81 17.23 -37.13
C SER A 172 11.73 17.04 -35.93
N VAL A 173 11.34 17.58 -34.78
CA VAL A 173 12.04 17.50 -33.50
C VAL A 173 11.10 16.94 -32.45
N SER A 174 11.63 16.20 -31.48
CA SER A 174 10.83 15.58 -30.41
C SER A 174 11.57 15.65 -29.07
N CYS A 175 10.83 15.55 -27.97
CA CYS A 175 11.41 15.47 -26.63
C CYS A 175 12.40 14.30 -26.53
N SER A 176 12.01 13.09 -26.96
CA SER A 176 12.87 11.89 -26.93
C SER A 176 14.24 12.04 -27.63
N SER A 177 14.34 12.87 -28.67
CA SER A 177 15.59 13.07 -29.41
C SER A 177 16.46 14.18 -28.84
N GLU A 178 15.84 15.24 -28.32
CA GLU A 178 16.53 16.45 -27.84
C GLU A 178 16.82 16.39 -26.33
N TYR A 179 15.93 15.74 -25.57
CA TYR A 179 15.93 15.64 -24.12
C TYR A 179 15.73 14.18 -23.69
N PRO A 180 16.79 13.35 -23.70
CA PRO A 180 16.67 11.93 -23.36
C PRO A 180 16.25 11.66 -21.90
N GLU A 181 16.43 12.64 -21.00
CA GLU A 181 16.00 12.55 -19.59
C GLU A 181 14.52 12.95 -19.40
N THR A 182 13.93 13.67 -20.36
CA THR A 182 12.52 14.04 -20.38
C THR A 182 11.92 13.73 -21.76
N PRO A 183 11.86 12.43 -22.13
CA PRO A 183 11.56 12.03 -23.51
C PRO A 183 10.09 12.19 -23.90
N ALA A 184 9.18 12.30 -22.93
CA ALA A 184 7.75 12.39 -23.16
C ALA A 184 7.31 13.85 -23.37
N CYS A 185 6.23 14.04 -24.13
CA CYS A 185 5.64 15.35 -24.41
C CYS A 185 4.30 15.48 -23.69
N GLU A 186 4.20 16.43 -22.77
CA GLU A 186 2.93 16.77 -22.12
C GLU A 186 2.14 17.73 -23.02
N GLU A 187 1.17 17.19 -23.78
CA GLU A 187 0.43 17.96 -24.79
C GLU A 187 -0.28 19.19 -24.20
N GLY A 188 -0.72 19.13 -22.94
CA GLY A 188 -1.43 20.23 -22.29
C GLY A 188 -0.55 21.45 -22.01
N SER A 189 0.70 21.24 -21.62
CA SER A 189 1.65 22.32 -21.30
C SER A 189 2.61 22.64 -22.45
N GLY A 190 2.80 21.71 -23.40
CA GLY A 190 3.82 21.79 -24.43
C GLY A 190 5.23 21.49 -23.93
N GLU A 191 5.38 21.06 -22.68
CA GLU A 191 6.67 20.79 -22.03
C GLU A 191 7.17 19.36 -22.27
N CYS A 192 8.49 19.19 -22.29
CA CYS A 192 9.11 17.87 -22.26
C CYS A 192 9.25 17.40 -20.82
N VAL A 193 8.59 16.29 -20.48
CA VAL A 193 8.49 15.70 -19.13
C VAL A 193 9.11 14.30 -19.11
N VAL A 194 9.34 13.74 -17.92
CA VAL A 194 9.92 12.38 -17.80
C VAL A 194 8.96 11.35 -18.41
N CYS A 195 7.68 11.48 -18.09
CA CYS A 195 6.63 10.56 -18.49
C CYS A 195 5.31 11.32 -18.71
N THR A 196 4.34 10.66 -19.32
CA THR A 196 2.92 11.03 -19.27
C THR A 196 2.10 9.79 -18.92
N GLU A 197 0.79 9.95 -18.65
CA GLU A 197 -0.11 8.81 -18.46
C GLU A 197 -0.10 7.84 -19.66
N GLU A 198 0.13 8.37 -20.87
CA GLU A 198 0.18 7.58 -22.10
C GLU A 198 1.59 7.02 -22.41
N ASP A 199 2.65 7.63 -21.87
CA ASP A 199 4.04 7.24 -22.09
C ASP A 199 4.82 7.16 -20.77
N VAL A 200 4.77 5.98 -20.16
CA VAL A 200 5.58 5.60 -18.98
C VAL A 200 6.88 4.89 -19.35
N SER A 201 7.32 4.94 -20.62
CA SER A 201 8.48 4.15 -21.08
C SER A 201 9.82 4.57 -20.46
N ALA A 202 9.89 5.77 -19.90
CA ALA A 202 11.04 6.29 -19.15
C ALA A 202 11.03 5.90 -17.67
N CYS A 203 9.90 5.40 -17.16
CA CYS A 203 9.75 5.01 -15.77
C CYS A 203 10.41 3.65 -15.47
N THR A 204 10.96 3.52 -14.26
CA THR A 204 11.57 2.26 -13.80
C THR A 204 10.53 1.37 -13.13
N ALA A 205 10.91 0.13 -12.79
CA ALA A 205 10.01 -0.79 -12.11
C ALA A 205 9.58 -0.27 -10.72
N GLU A 206 10.50 0.40 -10.01
CA GLU A 206 10.30 0.97 -8.68
C GLU A 206 9.46 2.25 -8.68
N ALA A 207 9.29 2.87 -9.85
CA ALA A 207 8.49 4.09 -10.01
C ALA A 207 7.67 4.02 -11.31
N PRO A 208 6.76 3.04 -11.47
CA PRO A 208 6.17 2.70 -12.76
C PRO A 208 5.05 3.64 -13.20
N VAL A 209 4.56 4.50 -12.31
CA VAL A 209 3.41 5.39 -12.54
C VAL A 209 3.89 6.79 -12.89
N CYS A 210 3.23 7.44 -13.84
CA CYS A 210 3.47 8.86 -14.07
C CYS A 210 2.49 9.72 -13.27
N ASP A 211 2.98 10.58 -12.38
CA ASP A 211 2.19 11.60 -11.71
C ASP A 211 2.85 12.97 -11.87
N GLY A 212 2.10 13.93 -12.41
CA GLY A 212 2.61 15.29 -12.64
C GLY A 212 3.85 15.37 -13.54
N GLY A 213 4.03 14.43 -14.46
CA GLY A 213 5.19 14.37 -15.38
C GLY A 213 6.46 13.77 -14.76
N VAL A 214 6.36 13.19 -13.56
CA VAL A 214 7.44 12.51 -12.84
C VAL A 214 7.04 11.06 -12.57
N CYS A 215 8.01 10.16 -12.67
CA CYS A 215 7.82 8.75 -12.33
C CYS A 215 7.76 8.59 -10.80
N VAL A 216 6.72 7.93 -10.31
CA VAL A 216 6.47 7.67 -8.89
C VAL A 216 6.09 6.20 -8.68
N ALA A 217 6.31 5.71 -7.46
CA ALA A 217 5.81 4.41 -7.01
C ALA A 217 4.28 4.36 -7.12
N CYS A 218 3.71 3.19 -7.44
CA CYS A 218 2.28 3.00 -7.33
C CYS A 218 1.85 2.95 -5.85
N THR A 219 0.69 3.51 -5.56
CA THR A 219 0.04 3.54 -4.26
C THR A 219 -1.37 2.95 -4.29
N GLU A 220 -1.87 2.65 -5.50
CA GLU A 220 -3.20 2.11 -5.79
C GLU A 220 -3.14 1.12 -6.96
N HIS A 221 -3.97 0.08 -6.91
CA HIS A 221 -4.03 -0.96 -7.94
C HIS A 221 -4.39 -0.41 -9.33
N SER A 222 -5.29 0.57 -9.38
CA SER A 222 -5.79 1.22 -10.60
C SER A 222 -4.73 2.01 -11.39
N GLN A 223 -3.61 2.37 -10.76
CA GLN A 223 -2.51 3.09 -11.41
C GLN A 223 -1.67 2.18 -12.32
N CYS A 224 -1.77 0.86 -12.12
CA CYS A 224 -0.99 -0.13 -12.86
C CYS A 224 -1.76 -0.65 -14.07
N ALA A 225 -1.08 -0.78 -15.21
CA ALA A 225 -1.70 -1.32 -16.43
C ALA A 225 -2.13 -2.80 -16.28
N SER A 226 -1.49 -3.56 -15.39
CA SER A 226 -1.90 -4.91 -15.01
C SER A 226 -3.12 -4.94 -14.09
N GLY A 227 -3.55 -3.78 -13.59
CA GLY A 227 -4.63 -3.65 -12.61
C GLY A 227 -4.19 -3.92 -11.17
N ALA A 228 -2.89 -4.09 -10.88
CA ALA A 228 -2.44 -4.28 -9.52
C ALA A 228 -1.06 -3.68 -9.19
N CYS A 229 -0.96 -3.12 -7.99
CA CYS A 229 0.25 -2.58 -7.38
C CYS A 229 0.73 -3.50 -6.25
N GLU A 230 2.03 -3.76 -6.16
CA GLU A 230 2.69 -4.28 -4.97
C GLU A 230 2.83 -3.14 -3.96
N LEU A 231 1.78 -2.91 -3.16
CA LEU A 231 1.66 -1.76 -2.24
C LEU A 231 2.81 -1.62 -1.22
N ASP A 232 3.65 -2.64 -1.05
CA ASP A 232 4.82 -2.60 -0.16
C ASP A 232 6.11 -2.14 -0.82
N SER A 233 6.27 -2.40 -2.12
CA SER A 233 7.43 -1.98 -2.91
C SER A 233 7.13 -0.75 -3.78
N GLY A 234 5.86 -0.51 -4.11
CA GLY A 234 5.45 0.51 -5.06
C GLY A 234 5.63 0.10 -6.53
N GLU A 235 5.91 -1.17 -6.80
CA GLU A 235 6.05 -1.72 -8.15
C GLU A 235 4.69 -2.20 -8.70
N CYS A 236 4.49 -2.08 -10.01
CA CYS A 236 3.31 -2.65 -10.66
C CYS A 236 3.54 -4.13 -10.96
N PHE A 237 2.52 -4.95 -10.75
CA PHE A 237 2.57 -6.36 -11.16
C PHE A 237 2.82 -6.46 -12.66
N GLU A 238 3.73 -7.34 -13.07
CA GLU A 238 3.94 -7.66 -14.48
C GLU A 238 3.04 -8.82 -14.95
N GLY A 239 2.68 -8.80 -16.24
CA GLY A 239 1.93 -9.89 -16.88
C GLY A 239 0.47 -9.56 -17.19
N GLU A 240 -0.21 -10.50 -17.84
CA GLU A 240 -1.65 -10.42 -18.10
C GLU A 240 -2.38 -10.97 -16.88
N ALA A 241 -3.43 -10.26 -16.44
CA ALA A 241 -4.32 -10.76 -15.40
C ALA A 241 -5.13 -11.97 -15.89
N VAL A 242 -5.47 -12.87 -14.97
CA VAL A 242 -6.47 -13.91 -15.21
C VAL A 242 -7.78 -13.52 -14.56
N TYR A 243 -8.89 -13.96 -15.14
CA TYR A 243 -10.25 -13.56 -14.76
C TYR A 243 -10.99 -14.74 -14.15
N VAL A 244 -11.74 -14.49 -13.09
CA VAL A 244 -12.64 -15.45 -12.44
C VAL A 244 -14.05 -14.89 -12.51
N ASP A 245 -14.98 -15.66 -13.06
CA ASP A 245 -16.38 -15.27 -13.25
C ASP A 245 -17.22 -16.56 -13.22
N GLY A 246 -17.68 -16.92 -12.02
CA GLY A 246 -18.26 -18.22 -11.72
C GLY A 246 -19.66 -18.46 -12.28
N ASP A 247 -20.40 -17.40 -12.62
CA ASP A 247 -21.76 -17.49 -13.17
C ASP A 247 -21.83 -17.19 -14.68
N ASN A 248 -20.72 -16.78 -15.29
CA ASN A 248 -20.59 -16.72 -16.74
C ASN A 248 -20.66 -18.11 -17.38
N GLY A 249 -21.69 -18.30 -18.21
CA GLY A 249 -21.95 -19.57 -18.89
C GLY A 249 -20.84 -20.03 -19.85
N GLY A 250 -19.83 -19.20 -20.10
CA GLY A 250 -18.61 -19.52 -20.86
C GLY A 250 -17.37 -19.81 -20.01
N CYS A 251 -17.43 -19.71 -18.68
CA CYS A 251 -16.29 -19.97 -17.81
C CYS A 251 -15.76 -21.41 -17.95
N SER A 252 -14.47 -21.63 -17.68
CA SER A 252 -13.85 -22.95 -17.68
C SER A 252 -12.56 -23.01 -16.86
N ASP A 253 -12.54 -23.85 -15.82
CA ASP A 253 -11.33 -24.17 -15.02
C ASP A 253 -10.21 -24.91 -15.80
N SER A 254 -10.45 -25.20 -17.07
CA SER A 254 -9.47 -25.81 -17.99
C SER A 254 -9.00 -24.87 -19.11
N SER A 255 -9.36 -23.59 -19.04
CA SER A 255 -8.97 -22.56 -20.02
C SER A 255 -7.69 -21.82 -19.58
N TRP A 256 -7.46 -20.63 -20.15
CA TRP A 256 -6.35 -19.72 -19.83
C TRP A 256 -6.82 -18.54 -18.96
N GLY A 257 -8.05 -18.56 -18.44
CA GLY A 257 -8.57 -17.48 -17.60
C GLY A 257 -8.62 -16.11 -18.29
N THR A 258 -8.81 -16.03 -19.61
CA THR A 258 -8.98 -14.75 -20.31
C THR A 258 -10.34 -14.15 -20.00
N GLU A 259 -10.52 -12.83 -20.14
CA GLU A 259 -11.82 -12.16 -19.97
C GLU A 259 -12.97 -12.81 -20.78
N ASP A 260 -12.70 -13.26 -22.01
CA ASP A 260 -13.69 -13.96 -22.87
C ASP A 260 -14.07 -15.39 -22.39
N VAL A 261 -13.16 -16.04 -21.66
CA VAL A 261 -13.28 -17.43 -21.17
C VAL A 261 -12.64 -17.53 -19.77
N PRO A 262 -13.27 -16.89 -18.77
CA PRO A 262 -12.71 -16.79 -17.43
C PRO A 262 -12.67 -18.15 -16.74
N PHE A 263 -11.93 -18.25 -15.64
CA PHE A 263 -12.04 -19.39 -14.73
C PHE A 263 -13.39 -19.37 -14.01
N CYS A 264 -13.91 -20.54 -13.65
CA CYS A 264 -15.16 -20.62 -12.89
C CYS A 264 -14.92 -20.53 -11.37
N THR A 265 -13.68 -20.75 -10.93
CA THR A 265 -13.30 -20.87 -9.52
C THR A 265 -12.04 -20.07 -9.24
N ILE A 266 -11.91 -19.58 -8.01
CA ILE A 266 -10.71 -18.90 -7.54
C ILE A 266 -9.53 -19.89 -7.57
N GLY A 267 -9.76 -21.16 -7.23
CA GLY A 267 -8.70 -22.17 -7.20
C GLY A 267 -8.03 -22.42 -8.53
N ALA A 268 -8.80 -22.45 -9.62
CA ALA A 268 -8.24 -22.63 -10.96
C ALA A 268 -7.36 -21.44 -11.35
N ALA A 269 -7.77 -20.21 -11.01
CA ALA A 269 -6.96 -19.01 -11.23
C ALA A 269 -5.66 -19.04 -10.40
N VAL A 270 -5.75 -19.41 -9.12
CA VAL A 270 -4.57 -19.54 -8.24
C VAL A 270 -3.57 -20.57 -8.77
N GLU A 271 -4.06 -21.71 -9.27
CA GLU A 271 -3.20 -22.73 -9.90
C GLU A 271 -2.51 -22.23 -11.18
N ASP A 272 -3.17 -21.37 -11.96
CA ASP A 272 -2.64 -20.83 -13.22
C ASP A 272 -1.60 -19.72 -13.00
N VAL A 273 -1.87 -18.74 -12.11
CA VAL A 273 -0.90 -17.68 -11.77
C VAL A 273 0.32 -18.22 -11.04
N GLY A 274 0.14 -19.28 -10.24
CA GLY A 274 1.24 -19.93 -9.52
C GLY A 274 1.82 -19.06 -8.40
N GLU A 275 3.09 -18.67 -8.54
CA GLU A 275 3.80 -17.91 -7.48
C GLU A 275 3.67 -16.39 -7.67
N TYR A 276 3.32 -15.91 -8.86
CA TYR A 276 3.30 -14.47 -9.14
C TYR A 276 2.24 -14.13 -10.19
N GLY A 277 1.32 -13.21 -9.89
CA GLY A 277 0.35 -12.73 -10.88
C GLY A 277 -0.85 -12.00 -10.29
N VAL A 278 -1.77 -11.60 -11.19
CA VAL A 278 -2.98 -10.84 -10.87
C VAL A 278 -4.21 -11.68 -11.21
N ILE A 279 -5.15 -11.75 -10.28
CA ILE A 279 -6.47 -12.37 -10.44
C ILE A 279 -7.53 -11.26 -10.36
N VAL A 280 -8.33 -11.11 -11.41
CA VAL A 280 -9.51 -10.24 -11.43
C VAL A 280 -10.74 -11.07 -11.11
N LEU A 281 -11.46 -10.70 -10.05
CA LEU A 281 -12.63 -11.41 -9.55
C LEU A 281 -13.91 -10.66 -9.93
N HIS A 282 -14.74 -11.28 -10.77
CA HIS A 282 -16.07 -10.78 -11.10
C HIS A 282 -17.11 -11.19 -10.07
N GLU A 283 -18.13 -10.36 -9.86
CA GLU A 283 -19.26 -10.65 -8.99
C GLU A 283 -20.14 -11.78 -9.55
N MET A 284 -20.60 -12.67 -8.68
CA MET A 284 -21.61 -13.67 -9.03
C MET A 284 -23.01 -13.12 -8.77
N THR A 285 -23.93 -13.31 -9.73
CA THR A 285 -25.33 -12.85 -9.61
C THR A 285 -26.08 -13.50 -8.44
N ASP A 286 -25.71 -14.73 -8.07
CA ASP A 286 -26.38 -15.53 -7.03
C ASP A 286 -25.34 -16.11 -6.05
N GLY A 287 -25.03 -15.37 -4.98
CA GLY A 287 -24.15 -15.83 -3.87
C GLY A 287 -22.71 -15.33 -4.01
N GLY A 288 -21.77 -16.02 -3.35
CA GLY A 288 -20.34 -15.76 -3.45
C GLY A 288 -19.51 -16.97 -3.88
N TYR A 289 -18.21 -16.77 -4.01
CA TYR A 289 -17.24 -17.83 -4.19
C TYR A 289 -17.05 -18.57 -2.88
N GLU A 290 -17.64 -19.76 -2.75
CA GLU A 290 -17.54 -20.61 -1.56
C GLU A 290 -16.27 -21.47 -1.58
N GLU A 291 -15.11 -20.85 -1.36
CA GLU A 291 -13.81 -21.52 -1.46
C GLU A 291 -12.84 -21.10 -0.34
N SER A 292 -11.86 -21.96 -0.03
CA SER A 292 -10.78 -21.66 0.92
C SER A 292 -9.43 -21.93 0.29
N PHE A 293 -8.60 -20.91 0.18
CA PHE A 293 -7.25 -21.01 -0.36
C PHE A 293 -6.18 -20.64 0.64
N GLU A 294 -5.01 -21.24 0.45
CA GLU A 294 -3.80 -20.91 1.20
C GLU A 294 -2.70 -20.53 0.21
N PHE A 295 -2.23 -19.29 0.31
CA PHE A 295 -1.00 -18.85 -0.33
C PHE A 295 0.15 -19.10 0.63
N ALA A 296 1.10 -19.93 0.20
CA ALA A 296 2.18 -20.40 1.05
C ALA A 296 3.53 -20.37 0.32
N GLY A 297 4.51 -19.69 0.90
CA GLY A 297 5.89 -19.68 0.44
C GLY A 297 6.40 -18.26 0.15
N GLY A 298 7.66 -18.01 0.53
CA GLY A 298 8.27 -16.67 0.44
C GLY A 298 8.53 -16.12 -0.97
N SER A 299 8.26 -16.90 -2.03
CA SER A 299 8.27 -16.40 -3.41
C SER A 299 6.87 -16.09 -3.94
N VAL A 300 5.81 -16.36 -3.17
CA VAL A 300 4.43 -16.11 -3.57
C VAL A 300 4.08 -14.64 -3.37
N SER A 301 3.69 -13.96 -4.45
CA SER A 301 3.17 -12.59 -4.45
C SER A 301 1.98 -12.54 -5.43
N VAL A 302 0.76 -12.46 -4.92
CA VAL A 302 -0.45 -12.51 -5.76
C VAL A 302 -1.40 -11.36 -5.42
N ALA A 303 -1.90 -10.68 -6.44
CA ALA A 303 -2.97 -9.70 -6.30
C ALA A 303 -4.33 -10.32 -6.67
N ILE A 304 -5.36 -10.03 -5.87
CA ILE A 304 -6.75 -10.43 -6.09
C ILE A 304 -7.59 -9.15 -6.07
N VAL A 305 -8.06 -8.71 -7.22
CA VAL A 305 -8.71 -7.40 -7.40
C VAL A 305 -10.13 -7.62 -7.90
N GLY A 306 -11.12 -6.97 -7.28
CA GLY A 306 -12.49 -6.96 -7.77
C GLY A 306 -12.59 -6.29 -9.14
N ALA A 307 -13.41 -6.82 -10.03
CA ALA A 307 -13.67 -6.19 -11.30
C ALA A 307 -14.28 -4.79 -11.11
N VAL A 308 -13.92 -3.84 -11.97
CA VAL A 308 -14.31 -2.43 -11.82
C VAL A 308 -15.83 -2.28 -11.85
N GLY A 309 -16.39 -1.72 -10.76
CA GLY A 309 -17.83 -1.47 -10.62
C GLY A 309 -18.64 -2.71 -10.24
N GLU A 310 -17.98 -3.79 -9.83
CA GLU A 310 -18.57 -5.02 -9.32
C GLU A 310 -18.19 -5.23 -7.85
N GLU A 311 -18.97 -6.04 -7.13
CA GLU A 311 -18.78 -6.28 -5.69
C GLU A 311 -18.64 -7.77 -5.37
N PRO A 312 -17.55 -8.43 -5.82
CA PRO A 312 -17.41 -9.87 -5.66
C PRO A 312 -17.39 -10.28 -4.18
N VAL A 313 -18.19 -11.31 -3.86
CA VAL A 313 -18.27 -11.91 -2.53
C VAL A 313 -17.44 -13.19 -2.49
N TRP A 314 -16.52 -13.29 -1.53
CA TRP A 314 -15.76 -14.50 -1.21
C TRP A 314 -16.15 -15.00 0.18
N GLU A 315 -16.85 -16.13 0.22
CA GLU A 315 -17.38 -16.74 1.44
C GLU A 315 -16.82 -18.15 1.65
N ASN A 316 -17.08 -18.75 2.82
CA ASN A 316 -16.72 -20.14 3.05
C ASN A 316 -17.53 -20.76 4.21
N GLU A 317 -18.35 -21.77 3.91
CA GLU A 317 -19.05 -22.56 4.94
C GLU A 317 -18.15 -23.65 5.58
N GLY A 318 -16.88 -23.71 5.18
CA GLY A 318 -15.87 -24.62 5.72
C GLY A 318 -15.17 -24.12 6.99
N VAL A 319 -14.57 -25.05 7.73
CA VAL A 319 -13.85 -24.79 8.99
C VAL A 319 -12.52 -24.03 8.85
N PHE A 320 -12.23 -23.49 7.67
CA PHE A 320 -11.00 -22.77 7.39
C PHE A 320 -11.32 -21.35 6.97
N PRO A 321 -10.40 -20.39 7.14
CA PRO A 321 -10.58 -19.08 6.57
C PRO A 321 -10.70 -19.09 5.05
N SER A 322 -11.45 -18.14 4.48
CA SER A 322 -11.59 -17.97 3.03
C SER A 322 -10.23 -17.69 2.39
N LEU A 323 -9.48 -16.73 2.95
CA LEU A 323 -8.09 -16.44 2.59
C LEU A 323 -7.13 -16.80 3.72
N ARG A 324 -6.14 -17.65 3.43
CA ARG A 324 -5.00 -17.92 4.32
C ARG A 324 -3.69 -17.54 3.66
N VAL A 325 -2.82 -16.89 4.43
CA VAL A 325 -1.47 -16.52 3.98
C VAL A 325 -0.44 -17.04 4.99
N SER A 326 0.53 -17.81 4.50
CA SER A 326 1.51 -18.49 5.35
C SER A 326 2.90 -18.55 4.72
N LEU A 327 3.88 -18.98 5.51
CA LEU A 327 5.24 -19.29 5.06
C LEU A 327 5.94 -18.19 4.24
N GLY A 328 5.64 -16.92 4.51
CA GLY A 328 6.28 -15.77 3.87
C GLY A 328 5.60 -15.25 2.61
N ALA A 329 4.41 -15.77 2.26
CA ALA A 329 3.67 -15.30 1.10
C ALA A 329 3.14 -13.87 1.30
N LYS A 330 3.00 -13.12 0.19
CA LYS A 330 2.35 -11.81 0.15
C LYS A 330 1.09 -11.88 -0.70
N VAL A 331 0.00 -11.34 -0.19
CA VAL A 331 -1.27 -11.25 -0.93
C VAL A 331 -1.79 -9.82 -0.85
N PHE A 332 -2.18 -9.28 -2.00
CA PHE A 332 -2.79 -7.96 -2.14
C PHE A 332 -4.25 -8.18 -2.54
N VAL A 333 -5.19 -7.56 -1.83
CA VAL A 333 -6.62 -7.74 -2.06
C VAL A 333 -7.27 -6.37 -2.16
N ASP A 334 -8.03 -6.15 -3.23
CA ASP A 334 -8.71 -4.88 -3.47
C ASP A 334 -10.15 -5.10 -3.92
N GLY A 335 -11.12 -4.39 -3.33
CA GLY A 335 -12.52 -4.42 -3.79
C GLY A 335 -13.22 -5.78 -3.65
N VAL A 336 -12.85 -6.59 -2.64
CA VAL A 336 -13.46 -7.91 -2.39
C VAL A 336 -14.20 -7.92 -1.05
N LYS A 337 -15.43 -8.45 -1.06
CA LYS A 337 -16.25 -8.63 0.14
C LYS A 337 -16.05 -10.03 0.71
N PHE A 338 -15.61 -10.15 1.94
CA PHE A 338 -15.56 -11.40 2.69
C PHE A 338 -16.74 -11.49 3.65
N LEU A 339 -17.80 -12.15 3.21
CA LEU A 339 -19.06 -12.25 3.96
C LEU A 339 -19.35 -13.70 4.37
N ASP A 340 -20.22 -13.84 5.38
CA ASP A 340 -20.89 -15.10 5.75
C ASP A 340 -19.95 -16.33 5.88
N SER A 341 -18.73 -16.10 6.38
CA SER A 341 -17.72 -17.16 6.54
C SER A 341 -17.91 -17.91 7.87
N SER A 342 -17.95 -19.25 7.85
CA SER A 342 -18.10 -20.06 9.07
C SER A 342 -16.84 -20.14 9.96
N SER A 343 -15.78 -19.44 9.54
CA SER A 343 -14.50 -19.21 10.20
C SER A 343 -14.10 -17.75 9.94
N SER A 344 -12.91 -17.32 10.35
CA SER A 344 -12.35 -16.02 9.94
C SER A 344 -12.41 -15.81 8.42
N ALA A 345 -12.63 -14.60 7.95
CA ALA A 345 -12.48 -14.26 6.54
C ALA A 345 -11.01 -14.38 6.08
N ILE A 346 -10.10 -13.75 6.83
CA ILE A 346 -8.67 -13.65 6.50
C ILE A 346 -7.84 -14.16 7.67
N SER A 347 -6.85 -15.01 7.39
CA SER A 347 -5.89 -15.47 8.37
C SER A 347 -4.45 -15.40 7.87
N ILE A 348 -3.59 -14.79 8.69
CA ILE A 348 -2.17 -14.61 8.41
C ILE A 348 -1.36 -15.35 9.47
N SER A 349 -0.44 -16.19 9.02
CA SER A 349 0.39 -17.00 9.90
C SER A 349 1.84 -17.02 9.44
N ASN A 350 2.76 -17.27 10.38
CA ASN A 350 4.21 -17.23 10.20
C ASN A 350 4.81 -15.83 9.92
N ALA A 351 6.00 -15.61 10.46
CA ALA A 351 6.77 -14.40 10.19
C ALA A 351 7.09 -14.27 8.69
N GLY A 352 6.97 -13.04 8.18
CA GLY A 352 7.21 -12.69 6.79
C GLY A 352 5.98 -12.83 5.87
N SER A 353 4.88 -13.43 6.34
CA SER A 353 3.63 -13.44 5.59
C SER A 353 2.92 -12.10 5.72
N SER A 354 2.36 -11.58 4.62
CA SER A 354 1.71 -10.28 4.59
C SER A 354 0.41 -10.29 3.80
N VAL A 355 -0.60 -9.55 4.29
CA VAL A 355 -1.79 -9.20 3.52
C VAL A 355 -1.93 -7.69 3.46
N TYR A 356 -2.15 -7.17 2.25
CA TYR A 356 -2.49 -5.77 1.98
C TYR A 356 -3.92 -5.74 1.48
N ALA A 357 -4.84 -5.29 2.32
CA ALA A 357 -6.27 -5.28 2.03
C ALA A 357 -6.75 -3.83 1.86
N THR A 358 -7.21 -3.49 0.67
CA THR A 358 -7.76 -2.17 0.33
C THR A 358 -9.20 -2.32 -0.14
N HIS A 359 -10.09 -1.39 0.23
CA HIS A 359 -11.51 -1.44 -0.17
C HIS A 359 -12.17 -2.80 0.08
N ILE A 360 -11.80 -3.50 1.16
CA ILE A 360 -12.41 -4.79 1.51
C ILE A 360 -13.57 -4.60 2.47
N TRP A 361 -14.50 -5.55 2.44
CA TRP A 361 -15.56 -5.66 3.43
C TRP A 361 -15.51 -7.04 4.09
N ALA A 362 -14.87 -7.13 5.26
CA ALA A 362 -14.81 -8.36 6.05
C ALA A 362 -15.86 -8.33 7.18
N ALA A 363 -16.93 -9.11 7.05
CA ALA A 363 -18.03 -9.12 8.01
C ALA A 363 -18.73 -10.47 8.11
N LYS A 364 -19.57 -10.62 9.15
CA LYS A 364 -20.42 -11.80 9.37
C LYS A 364 -19.67 -13.13 9.39
N SER A 365 -18.44 -13.12 9.89
CA SER A 365 -17.72 -14.35 10.19
C SER A 365 -18.26 -14.99 11.48
N ASP A 366 -18.36 -16.31 11.55
CA ASP A 366 -18.68 -17.05 12.79
C ASP A 366 -17.50 -17.06 13.80
N ASP A 367 -16.33 -16.59 13.37
CA ASP A 367 -15.13 -16.32 14.17
C ASP A 367 -14.66 -14.87 13.96
N VAL A 368 -13.55 -14.46 14.57
CA VAL A 368 -12.90 -13.16 14.32
C VAL A 368 -12.66 -13.00 12.81
N PRO A 369 -13.20 -11.96 12.14
CA PRO A 369 -13.06 -11.78 10.69
C PRO A 369 -11.61 -11.78 10.20
N ILE A 370 -10.72 -11.06 10.89
CA ILE A 370 -9.30 -10.99 10.53
C ILE A 370 -8.43 -11.46 11.70
N VAL A 371 -7.66 -12.52 11.48
CA VAL A 371 -6.74 -13.09 12.47
C VAL A 371 -5.30 -13.05 11.96
N VAL A 372 -4.42 -12.39 12.71
CA VAL A 372 -3.00 -12.23 12.38
C VAL A 372 -2.15 -12.89 13.46
N GLU A 373 -1.88 -14.19 13.35
CA GLU A 373 -1.14 -14.92 14.38
C GLU A 373 0.34 -14.52 14.44
N ASN A 374 0.95 -14.33 13.27
CA ASN A 374 2.33 -13.89 13.06
C ASN A 374 2.44 -13.45 11.60
N GLY A 375 3.10 -12.33 11.32
CA GLY A 375 3.13 -11.70 9.99
C GLY A 375 2.81 -10.21 10.06
N TYR A 376 2.32 -9.67 8.94
CA TYR A 376 1.94 -8.27 8.78
C TYR A 376 0.57 -8.14 8.13
N LEU A 377 -0.23 -7.18 8.61
CA LEU A 377 -1.52 -6.82 8.05
C LEU A 377 -1.54 -5.32 7.71
N TYR A 378 -1.83 -4.99 6.46
CA TYR A 378 -2.16 -3.63 6.04
C TYR A 378 -3.64 -3.57 5.66
N VAL A 379 -4.41 -2.65 6.25
CA VAL A 379 -5.83 -2.44 5.91
C VAL A 379 -6.04 -0.96 5.60
N ARG A 380 -6.63 -0.66 4.44
CA ARG A 380 -6.92 0.71 4.01
C ARG A 380 -8.33 0.82 3.43
N ASP A 381 -9.04 1.91 3.71
CA ASP A 381 -10.38 2.20 3.15
C ASP A 381 -11.35 1.01 3.22
N SER A 382 -11.33 0.29 4.34
CA SER A 382 -12.03 -0.98 4.46
C SER A 382 -13.04 -0.99 5.59
N PHE A 383 -14.04 -1.87 5.46
CA PHE A 383 -14.94 -2.23 6.54
C PHE A 383 -14.51 -3.55 7.16
N VAL A 384 -14.36 -3.55 8.48
CA VAL A 384 -14.13 -4.77 9.24
C VAL A 384 -15.15 -4.82 10.37
N SER A 385 -16.01 -5.84 10.36
CA SER A 385 -17.04 -5.98 11.37
C SER A 385 -17.03 -7.37 11.99
N GLY A 386 -16.96 -7.42 13.32
CA GLY A 386 -17.04 -8.68 14.07
C GLY A 386 -18.31 -9.47 13.76
N GLY A 387 -18.28 -10.78 13.97
CA GLY A 387 -19.48 -11.62 13.94
C GLY A 387 -20.46 -11.31 15.08
N GLU A 388 -21.61 -11.98 15.08
CA GLU A 388 -22.54 -11.89 16.21
C GLU A 388 -21.84 -12.29 17.53
N GLY A 389 -22.10 -11.53 18.61
CA GLY A 389 -21.68 -11.88 19.97
C GLY A 389 -20.40 -11.20 20.47
N THR A 390 -19.42 -12.00 20.90
CA THR A 390 -18.23 -11.56 21.67
C THR A 390 -16.92 -11.65 20.89
N LEU A 391 -16.99 -11.63 19.57
CA LEU A 391 -15.83 -11.80 18.70
C LEU A 391 -15.24 -10.45 18.35
N ASP A 392 -13.92 -10.33 18.49
CA ASP A 392 -13.20 -9.14 18.05
C ASP A 392 -13.34 -8.97 16.53
N ALA A 393 -13.24 -7.75 16.01
CA ALA A 393 -13.23 -7.54 14.55
C ALA A 393 -11.84 -7.89 13.97
N VAL A 394 -10.76 -7.55 14.69
CA VAL A 394 -9.38 -7.90 14.35
C VAL A 394 -8.67 -8.47 15.58
N SER A 395 -8.03 -9.64 15.42
CA SER A 395 -7.21 -10.26 16.47
C SER A 395 -5.76 -10.44 15.99
N VAL A 396 -4.82 -9.91 16.76
CA VAL A 396 -3.39 -9.88 16.45
C VAL A 396 -2.61 -10.64 17.52
N GLY A 397 -1.77 -11.59 17.08
CA GLY A 397 -0.99 -12.51 17.91
C GLY A 397 0.42 -12.00 18.17
N LEU A 398 1.43 -12.51 17.46
CA LEU A 398 2.82 -12.06 17.47
C LEU A 398 3.14 -11.38 16.12
N ALA A 399 2.34 -10.36 15.79
CA ALA A 399 2.36 -9.69 14.50
C ALA A 399 2.29 -8.18 14.65
N THR A 400 2.50 -7.49 13.52
CA THR A 400 2.29 -6.04 13.36
C THR A 400 1.19 -5.76 12.36
N PHE A 401 0.63 -4.55 12.42
CA PHE A 401 -0.37 -4.10 11.46
C PHE A 401 -0.31 -2.59 11.25
N ASP A 402 -0.85 -2.15 10.12
CA ASP A 402 -1.18 -0.76 9.84
C ASP A 402 -2.62 -0.69 9.34
N ILE A 403 -3.44 0.10 10.03
CA ILE A 403 -4.85 0.32 9.67
C ILE A 403 -5.04 1.80 9.40
N LEU A 404 -5.46 2.14 8.19
CA LEU A 404 -5.59 3.50 7.69
C LEU A 404 -6.99 3.72 7.11
N TYR A 405 -7.63 4.86 7.42
CA TYR A 405 -8.94 5.22 6.84
C TYR A 405 -9.98 4.10 6.85
N SER A 406 -10.00 3.27 7.89
CA SER A 406 -10.90 2.11 7.94
C SER A 406 -12.04 2.34 8.93
N THR A 407 -13.18 1.66 8.73
CA THR A 407 -14.28 1.64 9.71
C THR A 407 -14.38 0.27 10.33
N ILE A 408 -14.24 0.19 11.65
CA ILE A 408 -14.23 -1.07 12.41
C ILE A 408 -15.41 -1.09 13.37
N GLY A 409 -16.25 -2.12 13.26
CA GLY A 409 -17.41 -2.32 14.12
C GLY A 409 -17.36 -3.62 14.91
N ALA A 410 -17.47 -3.57 16.23
CA ALA A 410 -17.49 -4.76 17.09
C ALA A 410 -18.60 -4.74 18.14
N GLY A 411 -18.69 -5.83 18.92
CA GLY A 411 -19.36 -5.80 20.22
C GLY A 411 -20.85 -6.10 20.26
N PHE A 412 -21.42 -6.80 19.28
CA PHE A 412 -22.84 -7.15 19.14
C PHE A 412 -23.45 -7.87 20.37
N GLY A 413 -23.64 -7.15 21.48
CA GLY A 413 -24.14 -7.64 22.77
C GLY A 413 -23.08 -8.26 23.69
N GLY A 414 -21.78 -7.99 23.47
CA GLY A 414 -20.68 -8.78 24.03
C GLY A 414 -19.53 -8.01 24.70
N SER A 415 -18.42 -8.72 24.93
CA SER A 415 -17.13 -8.16 25.39
C SER A 415 -16.07 -8.32 24.31
N ALA A 416 -16.42 -7.93 23.08
CA ALA A 416 -15.49 -7.92 21.94
C ALA A 416 -14.78 -6.58 21.86
N ASN A 417 -13.56 -6.58 21.35
CA ASN A 417 -12.80 -5.40 20.98
C ASN A 417 -12.98 -5.11 19.48
N GLY A 418 -12.80 -3.85 19.06
CA GLY A 418 -12.56 -3.58 17.64
C GLY A 418 -11.25 -4.25 17.19
N ILE A 419 -10.17 -3.99 17.93
CA ILE A 419 -8.86 -4.58 17.70
C ILE A 419 -8.30 -5.11 19.02
N SER A 420 -7.84 -6.37 19.05
CA SER A 420 -7.19 -7.00 20.21
C SER A 420 -5.82 -7.56 19.83
N CYS A 421 -4.76 -7.23 20.59
CA CYS A 421 -3.39 -7.57 20.20
C CYS A 421 -2.67 -8.60 21.07
N GLY A 422 -3.32 -9.25 22.03
CA GLY A 422 -2.71 -10.35 22.79
C GLY A 422 -1.29 -10.06 23.29
N SER A 423 -0.27 -10.62 22.61
CA SER A 423 1.16 -10.40 22.90
C SER A 423 1.95 -9.69 21.79
N GLY A 424 1.27 -9.14 20.79
CA GLY A 424 1.83 -8.45 19.63
C GLY A 424 1.31 -7.02 19.56
N GLY A 425 1.31 -6.44 18.36
CA GLY A 425 0.88 -5.05 18.17
C GLY A 425 1.96 -4.00 18.43
N ASP A 426 3.10 -4.37 19.02
CA ASP A 426 4.24 -3.45 19.18
C ASP A 426 4.77 -2.99 17.82
N GLY A 427 4.87 -1.68 17.61
CA GLY A 427 5.23 -1.09 16.32
C GLY A 427 4.10 -1.04 15.29
N SER A 428 2.85 -1.36 15.68
CA SER A 428 1.68 -1.22 14.80
C SER A 428 1.12 0.20 14.80
N SER A 429 0.34 0.56 13.79
CA SER A 429 -0.33 1.86 13.73
C SER A 429 -1.82 1.78 13.34
N VAL A 430 -2.60 2.67 13.93
CA VAL A 430 -3.98 2.95 13.53
C VAL A 430 -4.09 4.45 13.26
N LYS A 431 -4.48 4.80 12.04
CA LYS A 431 -4.52 6.18 11.58
C LYS A 431 -5.85 6.49 10.93
N LYS A 432 -6.44 7.64 11.25
CA LYS A 432 -7.62 8.20 10.56
C LYS A 432 -8.77 7.20 10.45
N THR A 433 -8.91 6.34 11.45
CA THR A 433 -9.80 5.18 11.47
C THR A 433 -10.95 5.43 12.44
N PHE A 434 -12.15 4.97 12.08
CA PHE A 434 -13.33 5.05 12.93
C PHE A 434 -13.58 3.68 13.57
N ILE A 435 -13.61 3.61 14.89
CA ILE A 435 -13.84 2.36 15.64
C ILE A 435 -15.03 2.52 16.57
N VAL A 436 -16.01 1.63 16.45
CA VAL A 436 -17.20 1.58 17.30
C VAL A 436 -17.36 0.20 17.93
N ASN A 437 -17.92 0.17 19.14
CA ASN A 437 -18.05 -1.06 19.89
C ASN A 437 -19.30 -1.07 20.77
N LEU A 438 -20.32 -1.84 20.40
CA LEU A 438 -21.52 -2.00 21.24
C LEU A 438 -21.26 -2.75 22.57
N GLY A 439 -20.05 -3.28 22.75
CA GLY A 439 -19.64 -4.07 23.89
C GLY A 439 -19.14 -3.25 25.09
N ALA A 440 -18.80 -3.95 26.17
CA ALA A 440 -18.20 -3.32 27.36
C ALA A 440 -16.66 -3.37 27.38
N ALA A 441 -16.05 -4.03 26.39
CA ALA A 441 -14.61 -4.09 26.23
C ALA A 441 -14.11 -2.81 25.52
N PRO A 442 -12.84 -2.43 25.68
CA PRO A 442 -12.32 -1.27 24.97
C PRO A 442 -12.34 -1.51 23.46
N GLU A 443 -12.53 -0.44 22.69
CA GLU A 443 -12.50 -0.45 21.23
C GLU A 443 -11.14 -0.98 20.71
N ILE A 444 -10.07 -0.69 21.45
CA ILE A 444 -8.72 -1.17 21.14
C ILE A 444 -8.03 -1.70 22.41
N ASP A 445 -7.48 -2.91 22.35
CA ASP A 445 -6.66 -3.53 23.38
C ASP A 445 -5.30 -3.97 22.81
N CYS A 446 -4.46 -2.96 22.52
CA CYS A 446 -3.18 -3.14 21.84
C CYS A 446 -2.09 -2.27 22.48
N GLU A 447 -1.33 -2.87 23.42
CA GLU A 447 -0.17 -2.20 24.01
C GLU A 447 0.94 -2.04 22.96
N GLY A 448 1.45 -0.82 22.78
CA GLY A 448 2.53 -0.52 21.84
C GLY A 448 2.09 -0.08 20.43
N ALA A 449 0.79 -0.20 20.11
CA ALA A 449 0.25 0.36 18.88
C ALA A 449 0.11 1.89 18.98
N SER A 450 0.52 2.60 17.93
CA SER A 450 0.35 4.05 17.82
C SER A 450 -1.05 4.38 17.28
N MET A 451 -1.64 5.46 17.82
CA MET A 451 -2.97 5.92 17.45
C MET A 451 -2.89 7.38 17.01
N GLU A 452 -3.32 7.66 15.79
CA GLU A 452 -3.31 8.99 15.19
C GLU A 452 -4.67 9.29 14.55
N GLU A 453 -5.37 10.33 14.99
CA GLU A 453 -6.69 10.71 14.44
C GLU A 453 -7.69 9.52 14.41
N VAL A 454 -7.68 8.69 15.46
CA VAL A 454 -8.63 7.58 15.62
C VAL A 454 -9.89 8.08 16.33
N PHE A 455 -11.04 7.97 15.69
CA PHE A 455 -12.33 8.34 16.27
C PHE A 455 -12.94 7.13 16.96
N LEU A 456 -13.25 7.25 18.25
CA LEU A 456 -13.93 6.23 19.04
C LEU A 456 -15.38 6.63 19.30
N GLU A 457 -16.25 5.67 19.60
CA GLU A 457 -17.64 5.98 19.98
C GLU A 457 -17.75 6.92 21.20
N ALA A 458 -16.76 6.90 22.09
CA ALA A 458 -16.70 7.79 23.25
C ALA A 458 -16.37 9.25 22.90
N ASP A 459 -15.85 9.51 21.70
CA ASP A 459 -15.54 10.86 21.21
C ASP A 459 -16.78 11.55 20.64
N ALA A 460 -17.81 10.78 20.27
CA ALA A 460 -19.06 11.31 19.75
C ALA A 460 -19.87 12.05 20.82
N SER A 461 -20.58 13.10 20.40
CA SER A 461 -21.46 13.87 21.29
C SER A 461 -22.70 13.08 21.73
N GLU A 462 -23.14 12.15 20.90
CA GLU A 462 -24.14 11.14 21.23
C GLU A 462 -23.45 9.78 21.31
N PRO A 463 -23.66 8.98 22.36
CA PRO A 463 -23.02 7.67 22.46
C PRO A 463 -23.59 6.74 21.39
N PHE A 464 -22.70 5.93 20.80
CA PHE A 464 -23.13 4.80 19.99
C PHE A 464 -23.88 3.78 20.86
N GLY A 465 -24.88 3.11 20.30
CA GLY A 465 -25.71 2.17 21.04
C GLY A 465 -26.60 1.34 20.11
N GLU A 466 -27.31 0.35 20.66
CA GLU A 466 -28.13 -0.60 19.89
C GLU A 466 -29.21 0.07 19.03
N ASP A 467 -29.70 1.25 19.44
CA ASP A 467 -30.69 2.04 18.70
C ASP A 467 -30.06 3.06 17.73
N SER A 468 -28.73 3.05 17.61
CA SER A 468 -28.01 3.95 16.70
C SER A 468 -28.31 3.60 15.24
N ASN A 469 -28.53 4.63 14.45
CA ASN A 469 -28.70 4.55 13.00
C ASN A 469 -27.56 5.26 12.27
N TRP A 470 -26.36 5.28 12.86
CA TRP A 470 -25.17 5.86 12.22
C TRP A 470 -24.78 5.10 10.95
N PHE A 471 -25.05 3.80 10.91
CA PHE A 471 -24.72 2.93 9.79
C PHE A 471 -25.96 2.40 9.06
N THR A 472 -25.81 2.05 7.79
CA THR A 472 -26.87 1.45 6.97
C THR A 472 -27.38 0.15 7.56
N ASP A 473 -26.48 -0.78 7.90
CA ASP A 473 -26.82 -2.04 8.56
C ASP A 473 -25.67 -2.58 9.40
N PHE A 474 -25.48 -1.96 10.58
CA PHE A 474 -24.42 -2.33 11.51
C PHE A 474 -24.44 -3.82 11.86
N THR A 475 -25.62 -4.43 12.04
CA THR A 475 -25.76 -5.86 12.42
C THR A 475 -25.23 -6.80 11.35
N ASN A 476 -25.33 -6.40 10.09
CA ASN A 476 -24.83 -7.17 8.97
C ASN A 476 -23.41 -6.75 8.55
N GLY A 477 -22.77 -5.87 9.32
CA GLY A 477 -21.44 -5.33 9.06
C GLY A 477 -21.40 -4.31 7.92
N ASP A 478 -22.54 -3.80 7.47
CA ASP A 478 -22.62 -2.69 6.52
C ASP A 478 -22.38 -1.38 7.29
N LEU A 479 -21.15 -0.88 7.17
CA LEU A 479 -20.66 0.28 7.93
C LEU A 479 -20.68 1.57 7.10
N HIS A 480 -21.44 1.64 6.00
CA HIS A 480 -21.69 2.90 5.31
C HIS A 480 -22.44 3.85 6.24
N LEU A 481 -22.01 5.10 6.30
CA LEU A 481 -22.55 6.13 7.16
C LEU A 481 -23.89 6.63 6.60
N THR A 482 -24.85 6.82 7.49
CA THR A 482 -26.11 7.50 7.15
C THR A 482 -26.04 8.97 7.54
N ALA A 483 -27.02 9.75 7.10
CA ALA A 483 -27.19 11.15 7.52
C ALA A 483 -27.37 11.36 9.04
N ASN A 484 -27.48 10.29 9.85
CA ASN A 484 -27.55 10.37 11.30
C ASN A 484 -26.21 10.10 12.00
N ALA A 485 -25.14 9.80 11.24
CA ALA A 485 -23.81 9.69 11.79
C ALA A 485 -23.35 11.03 12.42
N PRO A 486 -22.47 11.01 13.43
CA PRO A 486 -21.96 12.22 14.07
C PRO A 486 -21.31 13.16 13.04
N ALA A 487 -21.71 14.43 13.05
CA ALA A 487 -21.14 15.43 12.15
C ALA A 487 -19.65 15.68 12.41
N GLU A 488 -19.17 15.31 13.60
CA GLU A 488 -17.76 15.37 14.01
C GLU A 488 -16.87 14.50 13.11
N LEU A 489 -17.39 13.39 12.57
CA LEU A 489 -16.64 12.50 11.68
C LEU A 489 -16.10 13.23 10.45
N ALA A 490 -16.87 14.18 9.90
CA ALA A 490 -16.56 14.91 8.67
C ALA A 490 -15.33 15.83 8.75
N THR A 491 -14.85 16.11 9.97
CA THR A 491 -13.76 17.06 10.21
C THR A 491 -12.71 16.53 11.17
N PHE A 492 -12.74 15.24 11.48
CA PHE A 492 -11.91 14.67 12.53
C PHE A 492 -10.48 14.35 12.06
N ALA A 493 -10.34 13.89 10.82
CA ALA A 493 -9.05 13.58 10.23
C ALA A 493 -8.50 14.78 9.44
N THR A 494 -7.19 14.88 9.33
CA THR A 494 -6.51 15.88 8.49
C THR A 494 -5.90 15.17 7.29
N TRP A 495 -6.27 15.60 6.08
CA TRP A 495 -5.72 15.00 4.87
C TRP A 495 -4.23 15.33 4.72
N ALA A 496 -3.43 14.34 4.38
CA ALA A 496 -2.00 14.39 4.18
C ALA A 496 -1.64 13.79 2.82
N GLU A 497 -0.48 14.17 2.30
CA GLU A 497 0.05 13.57 1.08
C GLU A 497 0.23 12.05 1.25
N GLY A 498 -0.22 11.28 0.25
CA GLY A 498 -0.25 9.81 0.29
C GLY A 498 -1.50 9.21 0.93
N ASP A 499 -2.40 10.03 1.48
CA ASP A 499 -3.72 9.54 1.89
C ASP A 499 -4.56 9.13 0.67
N PRO A 500 -5.51 8.19 0.85
CA PRO A 500 -6.48 7.83 -0.17
C PRO A 500 -7.18 9.05 -0.78
N LYS A 501 -7.34 9.02 -2.10
CA LYS A 501 -8.07 10.05 -2.85
C LYS A 501 -9.56 9.77 -2.92
N THR A 502 -9.97 8.51 -2.74
CA THR A 502 -11.35 8.07 -2.67
C THR A 502 -11.61 7.30 -1.38
N ASP A 503 -12.88 7.04 -1.08
CA ASP A 503 -13.30 6.18 0.03
C ASP A 503 -13.62 4.75 -0.47
N ILE A 504 -14.26 3.93 0.37
CA ILE A 504 -14.58 2.53 0.07
C ILE A 504 -15.47 2.34 -1.18
N ASP A 505 -16.32 3.31 -1.49
CA ASP A 505 -17.30 3.26 -2.58
C ASP A 505 -16.79 3.96 -3.86
N GLY A 506 -15.62 4.61 -3.77
CA GLY A 506 -14.99 5.36 -4.86
C GLY A 506 -15.30 6.85 -4.86
N GLU A 507 -15.94 7.37 -3.81
CA GLU A 507 -16.31 8.77 -3.67
C GLU A 507 -15.06 9.61 -3.37
N PRO A 508 -14.88 10.74 -4.06
CA PRO A 508 -13.69 11.55 -3.88
C PRO A 508 -13.64 12.15 -2.46
N ARG A 509 -12.49 12.00 -1.82
CA ARG A 509 -12.14 12.68 -0.57
C ARG A 509 -11.62 14.10 -0.85
N ASN A 510 -11.61 14.94 0.18
CA ASN A 510 -10.99 16.27 0.11
C ASN A 510 -9.46 16.15 0.10
N ALA A 511 -8.87 15.94 -1.07
CA ALA A 511 -7.44 15.70 -1.25
C ALA A 511 -6.58 16.99 -1.20
N VAL A 512 -6.77 17.82 -0.17
CA VAL A 512 -6.00 19.05 0.05
C VAL A 512 -5.19 18.92 1.33
N VAL A 513 -3.85 18.94 1.21
CA VAL A 513 -2.92 18.79 2.36
C VAL A 513 -3.26 19.79 3.46
N GLY A 514 -3.47 19.27 4.67
CA GLY A 514 -3.75 20.05 5.88
C GLY A 514 -5.21 20.45 6.05
N GLU A 515 -6.10 20.13 5.11
CA GLU A 515 -7.53 20.35 5.29
C GLU A 515 -8.19 19.20 6.07
N ALA A 516 -9.24 19.54 6.82
CA ALA A 516 -10.02 18.56 7.56
C ALA A 516 -10.86 17.70 6.59
N GLY A 517 -11.06 16.44 6.95
CA GLY A 517 -11.83 15.46 6.20
C GLY A 517 -12.47 14.38 7.07
N TYR A 518 -13.17 13.48 6.41
CA TYR A 518 -13.83 12.34 7.04
C TYR A 518 -12.80 11.36 7.60
N VAL A 519 -13.04 10.89 8.83
CA VAL A 519 -12.35 9.74 9.42
C VAL A 519 -13.08 8.44 9.04
N GLY A 520 -12.35 7.35 8.88
CA GLY A 520 -12.91 6.04 8.50
C GLY A 520 -13.05 5.83 7.00
N ALA A 521 -13.63 4.70 6.62
CA ALA A 521 -13.65 4.18 5.26
C ALA A 521 -14.70 4.81 4.34
N ASP A 522 -15.64 5.57 4.88
CA ASP A 522 -16.80 6.05 4.14
C ASP A 522 -16.97 7.57 4.23
N VAL A 523 -17.35 8.18 3.11
CA VAL A 523 -17.84 9.55 2.99
C VAL A 523 -19.32 9.47 2.61
N PRO A 524 -20.24 9.89 3.51
CA PRO A 524 -21.66 9.70 3.29
C PRO A 524 -22.16 10.45 2.04
N ASN A 525 -22.90 9.72 1.20
CA ASN A 525 -23.52 10.16 -0.04
C ASN A 525 -24.72 11.11 0.10
#